data_AF-A0A7V8NUQ3-F1
#
_entry.id   AF-A0A7V8NUQ3-F1
#
_cell.length_a   1.000
_cell.length_b   1.000
_cell.length_c   1.000
_cell.angle_alpha   90.00
_cell.angle_beta   90.00
_cell.angle_gamma   90.00
#
_symmetry.space_group_name_H-M   'P 1'
#
loop_
_entity.id
_entity.type
_entity.pdbx_description
1 polymer ?
#
loop_
_entity_poly.entity_id
_entity_poly.type
_entity_poly.pdbx_seq_one_letter_code
_entity_poly.pdbx_strand_id
1 'polypeptide(L)'
;MLGFLLGPFLALLPKRWRCSLPLPPSADWRVAFILSALAEFLAAVAAMLYWYSYSVTTWVSRGLDLALAGKAGPGANEQEIGFMAIFILATHPLTWLIAYFAVEGSVRLVAAAFAESHLGILLLFTLDKIFLKTTGQGG
;
A
#
# COMPACT_ATOMS: atom_id res chain seq x y z
N MET A 1 -12.59 9.85 23.25
CA MET A 1 -12.97 8.69 22.41
C MET A 1 -12.75 8.92 20.92
N LEU A 2 -13.23 10.03 20.33
CA LEU A 2 -12.99 10.38 18.91
C LEU A 2 -11.51 10.34 18.48
N GLY A 3 -10.59 10.78 19.34
CA GLY A 3 -9.14 10.74 19.04
C GLY A 3 -8.54 9.34 18.89
N PHE A 4 -9.13 8.31 19.51
CA PHE A 4 -8.67 6.92 19.38
C PHE A 4 -9.16 6.26 18.08
N LEU A 5 -10.35 6.66 17.63
CA LEU A 5 -10.98 6.14 16.41
C LEU A 5 -10.44 6.83 15.15
N LEU A 6 -10.23 8.15 15.21
CA LEU A 6 -9.66 8.94 14.12
C LEU A 6 -8.14 8.95 14.12
N GLY A 7 -7.49 8.62 15.23
CA GLY A 7 -6.03 8.62 15.39
C GLY A 7 -5.29 7.88 14.28
N PRO A 8 -5.67 6.64 13.93
CA PRO A 8 -5.02 5.87 12.86
C PRO A 8 -5.17 6.52 11.46
N PHE A 9 -6.30 7.17 11.19
CA PHE A 9 -6.52 7.89 9.93
C PHE A 9 -5.75 9.22 9.91
N LEU A 10 -5.73 9.93 11.02
CA LEU A 10 -4.97 11.16 11.20
C LEU A 10 -3.46 10.91 11.17
N ALA A 11 -3.01 9.72 11.57
CA ALA A 11 -1.60 9.30 11.46
C ALA A 11 -1.12 9.16 10.01
N LEU A 12 -2.02 9.10 9.03
CA LEU A 12 -1.64 9.15 7.61
C LEU A 12 -1.13 10.54 7.20
N LEU A 13 -1.52 11.59 7.92
CA LEU A 13 -1.26 12.98 7.55
C LEU A 13 0.13 13.47 7.96
N PRO A 14 0.76 14.36 7.15
CA PRO A 14 1.98 15.07 7.53
C PRO A 14 1.81 15.86 8.83
N LYS A 15 2.93 16.08 9.53
CA LYS A 15 2.97 16.80 10.82
C LYS A 15 2.28 18.17 10.73
N ARG A 16 2.45 18.90 9.63
CA ARG A 16 1.83 20.23 9.41
C ARG A 16 0.31 20.19 9.45
N TRP A 17 -0.30 19.23 8.76
CA TRP A 17 -1.76 19.11 8.66
C TRP A 17 -2.37 18.57 9.95
N ARG A 18 -1.60 17.81 10.74
CA ARG A 18 -1.99 17.43 12.11
C ARG A 18 -1.97 18.62 13.07
N CYS A 19 -0.97 19.49 12.97
CA CYS A 19 -0.86 20.68 13.83
C CYS A 19 -1.89 21.77 13.51
N SER A 20 -2.50 21.77 12.32
CA SER A 20 -3.60 22.68 11.97
C SER A 20 -4.96 22.23 12.49
N LEU A 21 -5.08 21.00 13.01
CA LEU A 21 -6.34 20.48 13.54
C LEU A 21 -6.43 20.78 15.05
N PRO A 22 -7.63 21.12 15.57
CA PRO A 22 -7.86 21.43 16.98
C PRO A 22 -7.90 20.13 17.82
N LEU A 23 -6.80 19.38 17.82
CA LEU A 23 -6.67 18.11 18.51
C LEU A 23 -6.10 18.31 19.92
N PRO A 24 -6.60 17.57 20.92
CA PRO A 24 -6.13 17.68 22.29
C PRO A 24 -4.63 17.28 22.38
N PRO A 25 -3.79 18.06 23.08
CA PRO A 25 -2.34 17.86 23.13
C PRO A 25 -1.87 16.60 23.87
N SER A 26 -2.77 15.85 24.53
CA SER A 26 -2.45 14.67 25.35
C SER A 26 -2.69 13.32 24.64
N ALA A 27 -2.96 13.31 23.33
CA ALA A 27 -3.16 12.06 22.61
C ALA A 27 -1.83 11.33 22.38
N ASP A 28 -1.74 10.07 22.80
CA ASP A 28 -0.59 9.20 22.54
C ASP A 28 -0.52 8.81 21.06
N TRP A 29 0.16 9.64 20.27
CA TRP A 29 0.23 9.50 18.81
C TRP A 29 0.95 8.21 18.38
N ARG A 30 1.90 7.72 19.19
CA ARG A 30 2.72 6.55 18.84
C ARG A 30 1.86 5.32 18.53
N VAL A 31 0.88 5.01 19.38
CA VAL A 31 -0.02 3.85 19.19
C VAL A 31 -0.87 4.03 17.94
N ALA A 32 -1.35 5.24 17.66
CA ALA A 32 -2.11 5.54 16.45
C ALA A 32 -1.28 5.34 15.17
N PHE A 33 -0.01 5.73 15.17
CA PHE A 33 0.91 5.51 14.04
C PHE A 33 1.22 4.03 13.82
N ILE A 34 1.47 3.28 14.91
CA ILE A 34 1.73 1.84 14.83
C ILE A 34 0.51 1.10 14.28
N LEU A 35 -0.69 1.38 14.80
CA LEU A 35 -1.94 0.75 14.33
C LEU A 35 -2.23 1.08 12.86
N SER A 36 -2.03 2.34 12.47
CA SER A 36 -2.20 2.80 11.08
C SER A 36 -1.24 2.08 10.13
N ALA A 37 0.05 2.05 10.46
CA ALA A 37 1.08 1.41 9.64
C ALA A 37 0.91 -0.11 9.55
N LEU A 38 0.52 -0.75 10.67
CA LEU A 38 0.22 -2.17 10.69
C LEU A 38 -1.02 -2.50 9.85
N ALA A 39 -2.08 -1.69 9.96
CA ALA A 39 -3.28 -1.86 9.15
C ALA A 39 -2.99 -1.69 7.66
N GLU A 40 -2.18 -0.70 7.27
CA GLU A 40 -1.73 -0.49 5.90
C GLU A 40 -0.94 -1.70 5.38
N PHE A 41 0.03 -2.19 6.15
CA PHE A 41 0.82 -3.37 5.78
C PHE A 41 -0.05 -4.61 5.61
N LEU A 42 -0.92 -4.91 6.59
CA LEU A 42 -1.81 -6.08 6.54
C LEU A 42 -2.81 -5.97 5.38
N ALA A 43 -3.36 -4.79 5.13
CA ALA A 43 -4.23 -4.55 3.99
C ALA A 43 -3.51 -4.77 2.65
N ALA A 44 -2.26 -4.32 2.52
CA ALA A 44 -1.45 -4.54 1.33
C ALA A 44 -1.13 -6.04 1.11
N VAL A 45 -0.78 -6.77 2.18
CA VAL A 45 -0.56 -8.23 2.11
C VAL A 45 -1.85 -8.96 1.71
N ALA A 46 -2.98 -8.63 2.33
CA ALA A 46 -4.27 -9.22 1.98
C ALA A 46 -4.68 -8.90 0.54
N ALA A 47 -4.47 -7.65 0.09
CA ALA A 47 -4.71 -7.24 -1.28
C ALA A 47 -3.82 -7.99 -2.27
N MET A 48 -2.54 -8.23 -1.94
CA MET A 48 -1.62 -9.00 -2.79
C MET A 48 -2.05 -10.46 -2.91
N LEU A 49 -2.46 -11.08 -1.80
CA LEU A 49 -2.99 -12.45 -1.79
C LEU A 49 -4.26 -12.57 -2.62
N TYR A 50 -5.19 -11.63 -2.46
CA TYR A 50 -6.42 -11.61 -3.26
C TYR A 50 -6.14 -11.37 -4.75
N TRP A 51 -5.27 -10.41 -5.06
CA TRP A 51 -4.87 -10.06 -6.42
C TRP A 51 -4.26 -11.27 -7.13
N TYR A 52 -3.29 -11.95 -6.50
CA TYR A 52 -2.67 -13.13 -7.09
C TYR A 52 -3.65 -14.31 -7.18
N SER A 53 -4.26 -14.68 -6.05
CA SER A 53 -5.04 -15.92 -5.92
C SER A 53 -6.33 -15.91 -6.74
N TYR A 54 -6.96 -14.74 -6.87
CA TYR A 54 -8.25 -14.63 -7.55
C TYR A 54 -8.15 -13.92 -8.90
N SER A 55 -7.61 -12.70 -8.94
CA SER A 55 -7.67 -11.88 -10.14
C SER A 55 -6.73 -12.37 -11.23
N VAL A 56 -5.43 -12.54 -10.91
CA VAL A 56 -4.41 -12.93 -11.89
C VAL A 56 -4.68 -14.34 -12.42
N THR A 57 -4.91 -15.32 -11.56
CA THR A 57 -5.21 -16.70 -11.96
C THR A 57 -6.44 -16.79 -12.86
N THR A 58 -7.55 -16.14 -12.48
CA THR A 58 -8.79 -16.15 -13.27
C THR A 58 -8.62 -15.45 -14.62
N TRP A 59 -7.89 -14.34 -14.65
CA TRP A 59 -7.62 -13.60 -15.89
C TRP A 59 -6.74 -14.40 -16.84
N VAL A 60 -5.71 -15.07 -16.31
CA VAL A 60 -4.83 -15.92 -17.11
C VAL A 60 -5.59 -17.12 -17.66
N SER A 61 -6.35 -17.84 -16.84
CA SER A 61 -7.13 -18.99 -17.30
C SER A 61 -8.08 -18.59 -18.41
N ARG A 62 -8.87 -17.52 -18.22
CA ARG A 62 -9.79 -17.02 -19.25
C ARG A 62 -9.07 -16.51 -20.50
N GLY A 63 -7.97 -15.79 -20.33
CA GLY A 63 -7.20 -15.25 -21.45
C GLY A 63 -6.57 -16.35 -22.30
N LEU A 64 -6.04 -17.39 -21.65
CA LEU A 64 -5.42 -18.51 -22.33
C LEU A 64 -6.46 -19.41 -23.01
N ASP A 65 -7.61 -19.65 -22.35
CA ASP A 65 -8.75 -20.37 -22.95
C ASP A 65 -9.25 -19.66 -24.22
N LEU A 66 -9.36 -18.32 -24.18
CA LEU A 66 -9.75 -17.53 -25.36
C LEU A 66 -8.67 -17.53 -26.46
N ALA A 67 -7.39 -17.49 -26.09
CA ALA A 67 -6.29 -17.50 -27.05
C ALA A 67 -6.10 -18.86 -27.76
N LEU A 68 -6.51 -19.94 -27.09
CA LEU A 68 -6.48 -21.30 -27.62
C LEU A 68 -7.80 -21.72 -28.26
N ALA A 69 -8.88 -20.95 -28.08
CA ALA A 69 -10.14 -21.16 -28.74
C ALA A 69 -9.95 -21.15 -30.27
N GLY A 70 -10.18 -22.29 -30.91
CA GLY A 70 -10.03 -22.49 -32.35
C GLY A 70 -8.75 -23.20 -32.79
N LYS A 71 -7.82 -23.52 -31.88
CA LYS A 71 -6.66 -24.39 -32.20
C LYS A 71 -7.00 -25.87 -31.95
N ALA A 72 -6.67 -26.73 -32.91
CA ALA A 72 -6.74 -28.17 -32.76
C ALA A 72 -5.54 -28.67 -31.94
N GLY A 73 -5.66 -28.66 -30.62
CA GLY A 73 -4.63 -29.11 -29.69
C GLY A 73 -5.17 -29.28 -28.27
N PRO A 74 -4.40 -29.90 -27.35
CA PRO A 74 -4.75 -29.85 -25.94
C PRO A 74 -4.86 -28.38 -25.51
N GLY A 75 -5.86 -28.06 -24.69
CA GLY A 75 -6.07 -26.70 -24.18
C GLY A 75 -4.91 -26.21 -23.31
N ALA A 76 -5.16 -25.14 -22.56
CA ALA A 76 -4.16 -24.52 -21.69
C ALA A 76 -3.50 -25.54 -20.74
N ASN A 77 -2.17 -25.65 -20.78
CA ASN A 77 -1.44 -26.47 -19.82
C ASN A 77 -1.30 -25.72 -18.47
N GLU A 78 -1.35 -26.43 -17.33
CA GLU A 78 -1.20 -25.83 -15.99
C GLU A 78 0.12 -25.05 -15.84
N GLN A 79 1.19 -25.55 -16.48
CA GLN A 79 2.49 -24.88 -16.46
C GLN A 79 2.48 -23.56 -17.24
N GLU A 80 1.72 -23.47 -18.34
CA GLU A 80 1.56 -22.23 -19.12
C GLU A 80 0.74 -21.20 -18.33
N ILE A 81 -0.31 -21.65 -17.64
CA ILE A 81 -1.10 -20.81 -16.73
C ILE A 81 -0.22 -20.26 -15.60
N GLY A 82 0.59 -21.11 -14.96
CA GLY A 82 1.50 -20.70 -13.89
C GLY A 82 2.54 -19.66 -14.37
N PHE A 83 3.17 -19.90 -15.52
CA PHE A 83 4.16 -18.97 -16.07
C PHE A 83 3.54 -17.62 -16.42
N MET A 84 2.38 -17.62 -17.08
CA MET A 84 1.68 -16.39 -17.46
C MET A 84 1.17 -15.62 -16.24
N ALA A 85 0.75 -16.32 -15.18
CA ALA A 85 0.37 -15.68 -13.91
C ALA A 85 1.55 -14.96 -13.26
N ILE A 86 2.73 -15.58 -13.22
CA ILE A 86 3.95 -14.93 -12.70
C ILE A 86 4.33 -13.72 -13.56
N PHE A 87 4.23 -13.85 -14.90
CA PHE A 87 4.52 -12.76 -15.82
C PHE A 87 3.60 -11.56 -15.58
N ILE A 88 2.27 -11.78 -15.56
CA ILE A 88 1.30 -10.72 -15.29
C ILE A 88 1.55 -10.12 -13.92
N LEU A 89 1.79 -10.92 -12.89
CA LEU A 89 2.13 -10.41 -11.56
C LEU A 89 3.36 -9.48 -11.62
N ALA A 90 4.43 -9.86 -12.32
CA ALA A 90 5.64 -9.06 -12.42
C ALA A 90 5.48 -7.77 -13.24
N THR A 91 4.61 -7.78 -14.27
CA THR A 91 4.46 -6.63 -15.17
C THR A 91 3.30 -5.72 -14.82
N HIS A 92 2.33 -6.17 -14.03
CA HIS A 92 1.09 -5.43 -13.82
C HIS A 92 1.32 -4.25 -12.84
N PRO A 93 0.94 -3.01 -13.21
CA PRO A 93 1.20 -1.82 -12.39
C PRO A 93 0.52 -1.89 -11.02
N LEU A 94 -0.63 -2.56 -10.93
CA LEU A 94 -1.32 -2.77 -9.65
C LEU A 94 -0.48 -3.58 -8.66
N THR A 95 0.29 -4.57 -9.11
CA THR A 95 1.17 -5.36 -8.24
C THR A 95 2.24 -4.46 -7.61
N TRP A 96 2.84 -3.59 -8.41
CA TRP A 96 3.83 -2.63 -7.93
C TRP A 96 3.22 -1.60 -6.99
N LEU A 97 1.99 -1.17 -7.23
CA LEU A 97 1.27 -0.27 -6.33
C LEU A 97 0.99 -0.92 -4.96
N ILE A 98 0.52 -2.17 -4.96
CA ILE A 98 0.28 -2.94 -3.72
C ILE A 98 1.61 -3.18 -2.98
N ALA A 99 2.67 -3.57 -3.70
CA ALA A 99 3.99 -3.75 -3.13
C ALA A 99 4.55 -2.46 -2.53
N TYR A 100 4.32 -1.32 -3.18
CA TYR A 100 4.69 -0.01 -2.65
C TYR A 100 4.00 0.26 -1.30
N PHE A 101 2.69 0.02 -1.19
CA PHE A 101 1.98 0.19 0.09
C PHE A 101 2.46 -0.79 1.18
N ALA A 102 2.83 -2.01 0.81
CA ALA A 102 3.41 -2.95 1.78
C ALA A 102 4.76 -2.46 2.31
N VAL A 103 5.64 -1.97 1.42
CA VAL A 103 6.93 -1.39 1.83
C VAL A 103 6.73 -0.13 2.65
N GLU A 104 5.82 0.76 2.24
CA GLU A 104 5.49 1.98 2.96
C GLU A 104 4.98 1.70 4.38
N GLY A 105 3.98 0.81 4.51
CA GLY A 105 3.45 0.39 5.81
C GLY A 105 4.53 -0.22 6.70
N SER A 106 5.45 -1.02 6.13
CA SER A 106 6.59 -1.59 6.88
C SER A 106 7.54 -0.51 7.39
N VAL A 107 7.92 0.45 6.54
CA VAL A 107 8.82 1.56 6.91
C VAL A 107 8.17 2.42 7.99
N ARG A 108 6.88 2.76 7.86
CA ARG A 108 6.13 3.53 8.85
C ARG A 108 6.01 2.78 10.18
N LEU A 109 5.82 1.46 10.13
CA LEU A 109 5.75 0.62 11.32
C LEU A 109 7.08 0.60 12.08
N VAL A 110 8.20 0.38 11.37
CA VAL A 110 9.54 0.39 11.96
C VAL A 110 9.88 1.77 12.53
N ALA A 111 9.56 2.84 11.82
CA ALA A 111 9.80 4.21 12.27
C ALA A 111 9.00 4.57 13.54
N ALA A 112 7.73 4.18 13.60
CA ALA A 112 6.88 4.44 14.76
C ALA A 112 7.23 3.52 15.96
N ALA A 113 7.64 2.29 15.71
CA ALA A 113 7.98 1.32 16.75
C ALA A 113 9.34 1.60 17.40
N PHE A 114 10.38 1.88 16.59
CA PHE A 114 11.78 1.92 17.06
C PHE A 114 12.43 3.30 17.04
N ALA A 115 12.02 4.19 16.13
CA ALA A 115 12.68 5.49 15.95
C ALA A 115 11.91 6.66 16.59
N GLU A 116 10.77 6.40 17.23
CA GLU A 116 9.81 7.40 17.74
C GLU A 116 9.47 8.50 16.69
N SER A 117 9.62 8.14 15.42
CA SER A 117 9.46 9.05 14.30
C SER A 117 8.06 8.88 13.72
N HIS A 118 7.25 9.93 13.89
CA HIS A 118 5.86 9.95 13.44
C HIS A 118 5.75 10.32 11.96
N LEU A 119 6.27 9.45 11.08
CA LEU A 119 6.19 9.58 9.63
C LEU A 119 4.76 9.32 9.14
N GLY A 120 4.17 10.32 8.48
CA GLY A 120 2.93 10.16 7.72
C GLY A 120 3.15 9.32 6.46
N ILE A 121 2.16 9.27 5.57
CA ILE A 121 2.31 8.62 4.27
C ILE A 121 3.51 9.22 3.52
N LEU A 122 4.41 8.38 3.00
CA LEU A 122 5.65 8.77 2.32
C LEU A 122 5.39 9.66 1.11
N LEU A 123 4.32 9.38 0.36
CA LEU A 123 3.89 10.22 -0.77
C LEU A 123 3.53 11.64 -0.30
N LEU A 124 2.74 11.76 0.76
CA LEU A 124 2.35 13.06 1.33
C LEU A 124 3.53 13.77 2.00
N PHE A 125 4.45 13.04 2.61
CA PHE A 125 5.67 13.58 3.20
C PHE A 125 6.62 14.15 2.14
N THR A 126 6.81 13.43 1.03
CA THR A 126 7.65 13.91 -0.09
C THR A 126 7.01 15.12 -0.77
N LEU A 127 5.69 15.12 -0.97
CA LEU A 127 4.95 16.28 -1.49
C LEU A 127 5.08 17.50 -0.57
N ASP A 128 4.96 17.33 0.76
CA ASP A 128 5.13 18.43 1.71
C ASP A 128 6.56 19.01 1.64
N LYS A 129 7.59 18.15 1.53
CA LYS A 129 8.98 18.59 1.35
C LYS A 129 9.21 19.32 0.02
N ILE A 130 8.62 18.85 -1.08
CA ILE A 130 8.72 19.53 -2.38
C ILE A 130 8.05 20.90 -2.28
N PHE A 131 6.86 20.97 -1.67
CA PHE A 131 6.13 22.22 -1.48
C PHE A 131 6.90 23.23 -0.61
N LEU A 132 7.53 22.77 0.48
CA LEU A 132 8.41 23.61 1.31
C LEU A 132 9.60 24.14 0.52
N LYS A 133 10.23 23.28 -0.31
CA LYS A 133 11.36 23.66 -1.16
C LYS A 133 10.96 24.67 -2.25
N THR A 134 9.78 24.53 -2.86
CA THR A 134 9.30 25.47 -3.89
C THR A 134 8.85 26.80 -3.30
N THR A 135 8.34 26.81 -2.07
CA THR A 135 7.82 28.02 -1.41
C THR A 135 8.91 28.78 -0.62
N GLY A 136 10.15 28.29 -0.61
CA GLY A 136 11.28 28.94 0.07
C GLY A 136 11.19 28.95 1.60
N GLN A 137 10.19 28.28 2.19
CA GLN A 137 10.07 28.09 3.64
C GLN A 137 10.93 26.89 4.05
N GLY A 138 12.25 27.07 4.04
CA GLY A 138 13.17 26.08 4.59
C GLY A 138 13.16 26.13 6.12
N GLY A 139 12.70 25.05 6.75
CA GLY A 139 12.89 24.73 8.17
C GLY A 139 13.16 23.24 8.31
#